data_AF-A0A1V5Z1X7-F1
#
_entry.id   AF-A0A1V5Z1X7-F1
#
_cell.length_a   1.000
_cell.length_b   1.000
_cell.length_c   1.000
_cell.angle_alpha   90.00
_cell.angle_beta   90.00
_cell.angle_gamma   90.00
#
_symmetry.space_group_name_H-M   'P 1'
#
loop_
_entity.id
_entity.type
_entity.pdbx_description
1 polymer ?
#
loop_
_entity_poly.entity_id
_entity_poly.type
_entity_poly.pdbx_seq_one_letter_code
_entity_poly.pdbx_strand_id
1 'polypeptide(L)' 'MSFDDAWAILDRYLDDACVARYPRVRIIHGKGTGVLRRKINEQLKQDERVASHEMGEYYEGGAGVTVVNMKLD' A
#
# COMPACT_ATOMS: atom_id res chain seq x y z
N MET A 1 13.29 -8.48 5.58
CA MET A 1 12.03 -8.10 6.24
C MET A 1 11.02 -9.19 5.98
N SER A 2 10.41 -9.74 7.02
CA SER A 2 9.31 -10.69 6.84
C SER A 2 8.06 -9.96 6.33
N PHE A 3 7.03 -10.69 5.92
CA PHE A 3 5.76 -10.05 5.56
C PHE A 3 5.10 -9.39 6.79
N ASP A 4 5.13 -10.06 7.94
CA ASP A 4 4.44 -9.58 9.14
C ASP A 4 5.06 -8.28 9.65
N ASP A 5 6.40 -8.16 9.60
CA ASP A 5 7.10 -6.90 9.91
C ASP A 5 6.69 -5.78 8.95
N ALA A 6 6.61 -6.09 7.65
CA ALA A 6 6.25 -5.13 6.62
C ALA A 6 4.80 -4.67 6.77
N TRP A 7 3.90 -5.59 7.11
CA TRP A 7 2.50 -5.30 7.33
C TRP A 7 2.29 -4.44 8.57
N ALA A 8 2.96 -4.73 9.69
CA ALA A 8 2.84 -3.91 10.89
C ALA A 8 3.23 -2.44 10.65
N ILE A 9 4.28 -2.20 9.86
CA ILE A 9 4.70 -0.83 9.48
C ILE A 9 3.67 -0.20 8.54
N LEU A 10 3.19 -0.94 7.54
CA LEU A 10 2.25 -0.44 6.56
C LEU A 10 0.88 -0.13 7.18
N ASP A 11 0.38 -1.01 8.05
CA ASP A 11 -0.89 -0.85 8.75
C ASP A 11 -0.91 0.44 9.55
N ARG A 12 0.17 0.69 10.32
CA ARG A 12 0.33 1.96 11.04
C ARG A 12 0.38 3.16 10.10
N TYR A 13 1.06 3.05 8.97
CA TYR A 13 1.14 4.11 7.98
C TYR A 13 -0.21 4.44 7.35
N LEU A 14 -1.06 3.44 7.09
CA LEU A 14 -2.40 3.64 6.55
C LEU A 14 -3.32 4.35 7.56
N ASP A 15 -3.21 4.03 8.85
CA ASP A 15 -3.88 4.78 9.92
C ASP A 15 -3.45 6.24 9.94
N ASP A 16 -2.14 6.49 9.96
CA ASP A 16 -1.60 7.85 10.01
C ASP A 16 -2.04 8.65 8.76
N ALA A 17 -2.06 8.03 7.58
CA ALA A 17 -2.55 8.63 6.34
C ALA A 17 -4.06 8.93 6.38
N CYS A 18 -4.85 8.05 7.00
CA CYS A 18 -6.29 8.25 7.20
C CYS A 18 -6.55 9.46 8.12
N VAL A 19 -5.85 9.55 9.26
CA VAL A 19 -5.96 10.69 10.19
C VAL A 19 -5.51 11.99 9.53
N ALA A 20 -4.43 11.95 8.75
CA ALA A 20 -3.94 13.11 7.99
C ALA A 20 -4.82 13.49 6.79
N ARG A 21 -5.86 12.70 6.49
CA ARG A 21 -6.74 12.83 5.31
C ARG A 21 -5.96 12.90 4.00
N TYR A 22 -4.92 12.09 3.87
CA TYR A 22 -4.22 11.98 2.59
C TYR A 22 -5.10 11.21 1.60
N PRO A 23 -5.48 11.80 0.45
CA PRO A 23 -6.34 11.12 -0.53
C PRO A 23 -5.63 9.93 -1.19
N ARG A 24 -4.29 9.96 -1.24
CA ARG A 24 -3.49 9.04 -2.02
C ARG A 24 -2.12 8.84 -1.37
N VAL A 25 -1.70 7.58 -1.29
CA VAL A 25 -0.39 7.20 -0.75
C VAL A 25 0.30 6.18 -1.66
N ARG A 26 1.62 6.07 -1.49
CA ARG A 26 2.47 5.11 -2.21
C ARG A 26 3.14 4.14 -1.26
N ILE A 27 3.09 2.86 -1.60
CA ILE A 27 3.75 1.79 -0.86
C ILE A 27 4.89 1.26 -1.72
N ILE A 28 6.13 1.54 -1.32
CA ILE A 28 7.31 1.08 -2.04
C ILE A 28 7.76 -0.25 -1.42
N HIS A 29 7.34 -1.36 -2.02
CA HIS A 29 7.70 -2.71 -1.57
C HIS A 29 8.85 -3.33 -2.38
N GLY A 30 9.32 -2.65 -3.44
CA GLY A 30 10.36 -3.13 -4.35
C GLY A 30 9.85 -4.21 -5.31
N LYS A 31 10.65 -4.52 -6.35
CA LYS A 31 10.25 -5.49 -7.39
C LYS A 31 10.45 -6.93 -6.92
N GLY A 32 11.67 -7.28 -6.51
CA GLY A 32 12.04 -8.59 -5.95
C GLY A 32 11.43 -9.78 -6.67
N THR A 33 11.06 -10.81 -5.91
CA THR A 33 10.28 -11.98 -6.38
C THR A 33 8.77 -11.69 -6.46
N GLY A 34 8.34 -10.48 -6.10
CA GLY A 34 6.93 -10.09 -6.03
C GLY A 34 6.14 -10.65 -4.84
N VAL A 35 6.80 -11.33 -3.89
CA VAL A 35 6.12 -11.92 -2.70
C VAL A 35 5.44 -10.84 -1.86
N LEU A 36 6.16 -9.76 -1.51
CA LEU A 36 5.58 -8.66 -0.72
C LEU A 36 4.43 -7.98 -1.47
N ARG A 37 4.61 -7.67 -2.76
CA ARG A 37 3.55 -7.11 -3.62
C ARG A 37 2.26 -7.92 -3.53
N ARG A 38 2.32 -9.24 -3.71
CA ARG A 38 1.13 -10.10 -3.69
C ARG A 38 0.42 -10.04 -2.33
N LYS A 39 1.17 -10.27 -1.24
CA LYS A 39 0.59 -10.29 0.10
C LYS A 39 0.04 -8.93 0.54
N ILE A 40 0.75 -7.84 0.22
CA ILE A 40 0.27 -6.47 0.48
C ILE A 40 -1.03 -6.21 -0.27
N ASN A 41 -1.09 -6.52 -1.57
CA ASN A 41 -2.30 -6.32 -2.36
C ASN A 41 -3.48 -7.19 -1.85
N GLU A 42 -3.22 -8.40 -1.34
CA GLU A 42 -4.25 -9.25 -0.72
C GLU A 42 -4.86 -8.62 0.54
N GLN A 43 -4.03 -8.00 1.38
CA GLN A 43 -4.51 -7.29 2.58
C GLN A 43 -5.22 -5.98 2.23
N LEU A 44 -4.68 -5.18 1.31
CA LEU A 44 -5.29 -3.92 0.87
C LEU A 44 -6.69 -4.09 0.26
N LYS A 45 -7.01 -5.27 -0.28
CA LYS A 45 -8.38 -5.59 -0.77
C LYS A 45 -9.41 -5.69 0.35
N GLN A 46 -8.97 -6.03 1.56
CA GLN A 46 -9.83 -6.27 2.72
C GLN A 46 -9.82 -5.07 3.69
N ASP A 47 -8.93 -4.11 3.46
CA ASP A 47 -8.74 -2.95 4.32
C ASP A 47 -9.84 -1.90 4.11
N GLU A 48 -10.59 -1.62 5.16
CA GLU A 48 -11.71 -0.69 5.09
C GLU A 48 -11.29 0.77 4.87
N ARG A 49 -10.04 1.14 5.16
CA ARG A 49 -9.49 2.49 4.93
C ARG A 49 -9.20 2.75 3.45
N VAL A 50 -9.13 1.69 2.64
CA VAL A 50 -8.72 1.74 1.24
C VAL A 50 -9.93 1.82 0.32
N ALA A 51 -9.98 2.84 -0.54
CA ALA A 51 -11.00 2.96 -1.58
C ALA A 51 -10.64 2.11 -2.81
N SER A 52 -9.38 2.19 -3.25
CA SER A 52 -8.84 1.37 -4.33
C SER A 52 -7.32 1.31 -4.26
N HIS A 53 -6.72 0.35 -4.94
CA HIS A 53 -5.27 0.30 -5.13
C HIS A 53 -4.91 -0.26 -6.50
N GLU A 54 -3.75 0.15 -7.01
CA GLU A 54 -3.24 -0.24 -8.31
C GLU A 54 -1.71 -0.29 -8.31
N MET A 55 -1.14 -0.88 -9.35
CA MET A 55 0.31 -0.82 -9.56
C MET A 55 0.70 0.61 -9.87
N GLY A 56 1.84 1.07 -9.34
CA GLY A 56 2.36 2.38 -9.66
C GLY A 56 2.72 2.51 -11.14
N GLU A 57 2.53 3.72 -11.66
CA GLU A 57 2.96 4.08 -13.00
C GLU A 57 4.49 4.07 -13.13
N TYR A 58 5.01 4.13 -14.36
CA TYR A 58 6.46 4.11 -14.61
C TYR A 58 7.21 5.16 -13.78
N TYR A 59 6.70 6.40 -13.74
CA TYR A 59 7.28 7.52 -12.99
C TYR A 59 7.05 7.42 -11.47
N GLU A 60 6.20 6.51 -11.02
CA GLU A 60 5.93 6.25 -9.60
C GLU A 60 6.76 5.10 -9.04
N GLY A 61 7.54 4.41 -9.88
CA GLY A 61 8.36 3.26 -9.52
C GLY A 61 7.91 1.94 -10.15
N GLY A 62 6.84 1.98 -10.95
CA GLY A 62 6.34 0.84 -11.72
C GLY A 62 5.96 -0.35 -10.84
N ALA A 63 6.36 -1.54 -11.29
CA ALA A 63 6.06 -2.80 -10.63
C ALA A 63 6.56 -2.96 -9.18
N GLY A 64 7.38 -2.03 -8.68
CA GLY A 64 7.88 -2.02 -7.30
C GLY A 64 7.06 -1.19 -6.33
N VAL A 65 5.94 -0.61 -6.80
CA VAL A 65 5.09 0.29 -6.03
C VAL A 65 3.62 -0.10 -6.19
N THR A 66 2.89 -0.06 -5.08
CA THR A 66 1.42 -0.04 -5.07
C THR A 66 0.97 1.36 -4.69
N VAL A 67 0.10 1.95 -5.49
CA VAL A 67 -0.58 3.20 -5.19
C VAL A 67 -1.91 2.86 -4.54
N VAL A 68 -2.22 3.56 -3.45
CA VAL A 68 -3.47 3.38 -2.70
C VAL A 68 -4.23 4.70 -2.68
N ASN A 69 -5.48 4.66 -3.09
CA ASN A 69 -6.43 5.75 -2.88
C ASN A 69 -7.19 5.48 -1.58
N MET A 70 -7.15 6.43 -0.66
CA MET A 70 -7.76 6.32 0.66
C MET A 70 -9.24 6.69 0.59
N LYS A 71 -10.07 6.11 1.47
CA LYS A 71 -11.42 6.65 1.69
C LYS A 71 -11.30 7.97 2.45
N LEU A 72 -12.03 8.97 1.98
CA LEU A 72 -12.16 10.27 2.62
C LEU A 72 -13.63 10.45 2.95
N ASP A 73 -14.00 10.01 4.13
CA ASP A 73 -15.34 10.21 4.70
C ASP A 73 -15.54 11.68 5.07
#